data_AF-A0A6V7Y9L4-F1
#
_entry.id   AF-A0A6V7Y9L4-F1
#
_cell.length_a   1.000
_cell.length_b   1.000
_cell.length_c   1.000
_cell.angle_alpha   90.00
_cell.angle_beta   90.00
_cell.angle_gamma   90.00
#
_symmetry.space_group_name_H-M   'P 1'
#
loop_
_entity.id
_entity.type
_entity.pdbx_description
1 polymer ?
#
loop_
_entity_poly.entity_id
_entity_poly.type
_entity_poly.pdbx_seq_one_letter_code
_entity_poly.pdbx_strand_id
1 'polypeptide(L)'
;MDFVVESILGDKTINGVKFYYIKWLNYSKKHNTWLPVSDMDSPDLIAEYENNKNNNFLDDFLDEEKQLEKKIEKELIKNLKDISKQGKDFEKAFAKKDTGQDLFSANRLLAKHKNDENNFSDLGRTLDDLQQQGQQMVNEQIPGSGPVPLRIAEIRAYYDYLKKLADERRKELEGAVEKFEVV
;
A
#
# COMPACT_ATOMS: atom_id res chain seq x y z
N MET A 1 -1.25 13.01 33.33
CA MET A 1 -1.70 12.35 32.10
C MET A 1 -1.48 10.89 32.36
N ASP A 2 -2.56 10.16 32.61
CA ASP A 2 -2.47 8.73 32.88
C ASP A 2 -2.41 8.00 31.54
N PHE A 3 -1.38 7.19 31.34
CA PHE A 3 -1.23 6.38 30.14
C PHE A 3 -1.95 5.05 30.37
N VAL A 4 -2.81 4.67 29.44
CA VAL A 4 -3.57 3.41 29.54
C VAL A 4 -2.74 2.28 28.94
N VAL A 5 -2.59 1.19 29.71
CA VAL A 5 -1.95 -0.04 29.25
C VAL A 5 -2.91 -0.77 28.30
N GLU A 6 -2.42 -1.14 27.13
CA GLU A 6 -3.14 -1.99 26.16
C GLU A 6 -2.85 -3.47 26.43
N SER A 7 -1.56 -3.83 26.60
CA SER A 7 -1.15 -5.22 26.86
C SER A 7 0.27 -5.32 27.43
N ILE A 8 0.58 -6.46 28.08
CA ILE A 8 1.93 -6.84 28.52
C ILE A 8 2.57 -7.71 27.45
N LEU A 9 3.75 -7.28 26.97
CA LEU A 9 4.50 -7.90 25.89
C LEU A 9 5.80 -8.54 26.39
N GLY A 10 5.97 -8.85 27.67
CA GLY A 10 7.21 -9.46 28.15
C GLY A 10 7.53 -9.10 29.59
N ASP A 11 8.44 -9.85 30.21
CA ASP A 11 8.94 -9.56 31.54
C ASP A 11 10.46 -9.76 31.64
N LYS A 12 11.05 -9.09 32.63
CA LYS A 12 12.44 -9.32 33.05
C LYS A 12 12.57 -9.07 34.55
N THR A 13 13.57 -9.66 35.17
CA THR A 13 13.90 -9.40 36.57
C THR A 13 15.32 -8.87 36.67
N ILE A 14 15.49 -7.70 37.32
CA ILE A 14 16.79 -7.07 37.55
C ILE A 14 16.90 -6.81 39.05
N ASN A 15 17.92 -7.37 39.71
CA ASN A 15 18.16 -7.21 41.16
C ASN A 15 16.93 -7.57 42.03
N GLY A 16 16.16 -8.58 41.64
CA GLY A 16 14.94 -9.01 42.35
C GLY A 16 13.70 -8.16 42.08
N VAL A 17 13.81 -7.07 41.31
CA VAL A 17 12.67 -6.25 40.87
C VAL A 17 12.21 -6.75 39.52
N LYS A 18 10.91 -7.09 39.43
CA LYS A 18 10.26 -7.52 38.19
C LYS A 18 9.78 -6.32 37.39
N PHE A 19 10.01 -6.36 36.09
CA PHE A 19 9.57 -5.37 35.11
C PHE A 19 8.75 -6.04 34.03
N TYR A 20 7.72 -5.34 33.55
CA TYR A 20 6.92 -5.73 32.40
C TYR A 20 7.17 -4.78 31.21
N TYR A 21 7.22 -5.32 30.00
CA TYR A 21 7.30 -4.54 28.77
C TYR A 21 5.89 -4.18 28.31
N ILE A 22 5.58 -2.89 28.31
CA ILE A 22 4.20 -2.39 28.17
C ILE A 22 3.93 -1.91 26.75
N LYS A 23 2.82 -2.37 26.16
CA LYS A 23 2.19 -1.72 25.01
C LYS A 23 1.18 -0.70 25.52
N TRP A 24 1.35 0.56 25.13
CA TRP A 24 0.42 1.63 25.49
C TRP A 24 -0.70 1.77 24.47
N LEU A 25 -1.92 2.01 24.96
CA LEU A 25 -3.12 2.16 24.14
C LEU A 25 -3.02 3.43 23.28
N ASN A 26 -3.26 3.31 21.98
CA ASN A 26 -3.16 4.41 20.99
C ASN A 26 -1.74 4.98 20.77
N TYR A 27 -0.70 4.31 21.27
CA TYR A 27 0.69 4.65 20.96
C TYR A 27 1.33 3.56 20.09
N SER A 28 2.19 3.99 19.16
CA SER A 28 2.98 3.07 18.35
C SER A 28 4.05 2.35 19.19
N LYS A 29 4.50 1.18 18.72
CA LYS A 29 5.48 0.30 19.41
C LYS A 29 6.77 0.99 19.85
N LYS A 30 7.19 2.07 19.17
CA LYS A 30 8.37 2.88 19.55
C LYS A 30 8.27 3.51 20.94
N HIS A 31 7.06 3.58 21.51
CA HIS A 31 6.80 4.11 22.84
C HIS A 31 6.66 3.03 23.91
N ASN A 32 6.80 1.75 23.54
CA ASN A 32 6.74 0.66 24.51
C ASN A 32 7.91 0.79 25.49
N THR A 33 7.63 0.59 26.77
CA THR A 33 8.59 0.85 27.85
C THR A 33 8.55 -0.26 28.89
N TRP A 34 9.66 -0.44 29.60
CA TRP A 34 9.72 -1.31 30.77
C TRP A 34 9.20 -0.57 31.99
N LEU A 35 8.13 -1.09 32.62
CA LEU A 35 7.63 -0.59 33.90
C LEU A 35 7.90 -1.60 35.02
N PRO A 36 8.31 -1.15 36.22
CA PRO A 36 8.37 -2.04 37.38
C PRO A 36 6.96 -2.45 37.80
N VAL A 37 6.83 -3.66 38.36
CA VAL A 37 5.55 -4.19 38.87
C VAL A 37 4.90 -3.26 39.90
N SER A 38 5.70 -2.56 40.70
CA SER A 38 5.22 -1.61 41.71
C SER A 38 4.42 -0.45 41.12
N ASP A 39 4.69 -0.09 39.87
CA ASP A 39 4.12 1.07 39.21
C ASP A 39 2.96 0.66 38.28
N MET A 40 2.54 -0.62 38.34
CA MET A 40 1.53 -1.19 37.47
C MET A 40 0.21 -1.42 38.22
N ASP A 41 -0.74 -0.51 38.04
CA ASP A 41 -2.10 -0.60 38.60
C ASP A 41 -3.06 -1.36 37.65
N SER A 42 -2.69 -2.58 37.25
CA SER A 42 -3.51 -3.41 36.35
C SER A 42 -3.37 -4.90 36.67
N PRO A 43 -3.94 -5.37 37.80
CA PRO A 43 -3.80 -6.76 38.25
C PRO A 43 -4.37 -7.78 37.27
N ASP A 44 -5.43 -7.43 36.53
CA ASP A 44 -6.06 -8.31 35.56
C ASP A 44 -5.12 -8.63 34.38
N LEU A 45 -4.44 -7.61 33.83
CA LEU A 45 -3.46 -7.77 32.75
C LEU A 45 -2.22 -8.54 33.20
N ILE A 46 -1.77 -8.31 34.44
CA ILE A 46 -0.66 -9.07 35.04
C ILE A 46 -1.05 -10.55 35.16
N ALA A 47 -2.24 -10.83 35.69
CA ALA A 47 -2.71 -12.20 35.85
C ALA A 47 -2.87 -12.91 34.50
N GLU A 48 -3.41 -12.22 33.49
CA GLU A 48 -3.52 -12.73 32.12
C GLU A 48 -2.15 -13.08 31.52
N TYR A 49 -1.18 -12.17 31.64
CA TYR A 49 0.17 -12.40 31.13
C TYR A 49 0.87 -13.56 31.84
N GLU A 50 0.86 -13.58 33.19
CA GLU A 50 1.53 -14.64 33.97
C GLU A 50 0.93 -16.03 33.71
N ASN A 51 -0.40 -16.12 33.54
CA ASN A 51 -1.05 -17.39 33.22
C ASN A 51 -0.67 -17.91 31.83
N ASN A 52 -0.37 -17.01 30.89
CA ASN A 52 -0.02 -17.35 29.51
C ASN A 52 1.50 -17.42 29.25
N LYS A 53 2.33 -17.02 30.24
CA LYS A 53 3.80 -16.91 30.17
C LYS A 53 4.54 -18.21 29.82
N ASN A 54 3.95 -19.36 30.13
CA ASN A 54 4.57 -20.68 29.88
C ASN A 54 4.42 -21.19 28.44
N ASN A 55 3.63 -20.49 27.62
CA ASN A 55 3.69 -20.68 26.18
C ASN A 55 4.77 -19.73 25.64
N ASN A 56 5.44 -20.10 24.56
CA ASN A 56 6.35 -19.23 23.81
C ASN A 56 5.61 -18.04 23.16
N PHE A 57 4.57 -17.51 23.80
CA PHE A 57 3.63 -16.52 23.32
C PHE A 57 4.32 -15.30 22.71
N LEU A 58 5.43 -14.84 23.29
CA LEU A 58 6.18 -13.72 22.74
C LEU A 58 6.93 -14.07 21.45
N ASP A 59 7.58 -15.24 21.43
CA ASP A 59 8.27 -15.72 20.23
C ASP A 59 7.27 -16.04 19.12
N ASP A 60 6.15 -16.69 19.46
CA ASP A 60 5.04 -17.00 18.56
C ASP A 60 4.42 -15.71 18.01
N PHE A 61 4.18 -14.70 18.86
CA PHE A 61 3.65 -13.40 18.45
C PHE A 61 4.61 -12.64 17.53
N LEU A 62 5.91 -12.61 17.85
CA LEU A 62 6.93 -11.97 17.02
C LEU A 62 7.11 -12.70 15.68
N ASP A 63 7.01 -14.03 15.66
CA ASP A 63 7.05 -14.83 14.44
C ASP A 63 5.82 -14.59 13.57
N GLU A 64 4.60 -14.55 14.15
CA GLU A 64 3.38 -14.21 13.42
C GLU A 64 3.45 -12.81 12.80
N GLU A 65 3.93 -11.81 13.56
CA GLU A 65 4.13 -10.45 13.06
C GLU A 65 5.10 -10.42 11.88
N LYS A 66 6.24 -11.07 12.01
CA LYS A 66 7.26 -11.16 10.95
C LYS A 66 6.75 -11.86 9.69
N GLN A 67 5.88 -12.87 9.85
CA GLN A 67 5.24 -13.53 8.71
C GLN A 67 4.23 -12.60 8.02
N LEU A 68 3.48 -11.82 8.81
CA LEU A 68 2.55 -10.83 8.29
C LEU A 68 3.26 -9.75 7.48
N GLU A 69 4.37 -9.21 7.98
CA GLU A 69 5.22 -8.24 7.26
C GLU A 69 5.68 -8.77 5.90
N LYS A 70 6.24 -9.99 5.86
CA LYS A 70 6.67 -10.64 4.62
C LYS A 70 5.52 -10.85 3.63
N LYS A 71 4.32 -11.16 4.14
CA LYS A 71 3.12 -11.33 3.32
C LYS A 71 2.70 -10.01 2.68
N ILE A 72 2.73 -8.91 3.45
CA ILE A 72 2.44 -7.56 2.97
C ILE A 72 3.42 -7.16 1.87
N GLU A 73 4.73 -7.34 2.09
CA GLU A 73 5.76 -7.02 1.08
C GLU A 73 5.52 -7.80 -0.23
N LYS A 74 5.25 -9.11 -0.12
CA LYS A 74 5.02 -9.97 -1.28
C LYS A 74 3.79 -9.55 -2.08
N GLU A 75 2.68 -9.23 -1.43
CA GLU A 75 1.48 -8.74 -2.10
C GLU A 75 1.72 -7.38 -2.76
N LEU A 76 2.46 -6.47 -2.12
CA LEU A 76 2.79 -5.17 -2.70
C LEU A 76 3.63 -5.32 -3.97
N ILE A 77 4.67 -6.16 -3.95
CA ILE A 77 5.51 -6.43 -5.13
C ILE A 77 4.69 -7.06 -6.26
N LYS A 78 3.75 -7.96 -5.93
CA LYS A 78 2.86 -8.57 -6.91
C LYS A 78 1.95 -7.52 -7.56
N ASN A 79 1.33 -6.64 -6.76
CA ASN A 79 0.49 -5.55 -7.27
C ASN A 79 1.28 -4.62 -8.22
N LEU A 80 2.52 -4.28 -7.88
CA LEU A 80 3.38 -3.48 -8.76
C LEU A 80 3.65 -4.17 -10.11
N LYS A 81 3.85 -5.49 -10.11
CA LYS A 81 4.01 -6.27 -11.35
C LYS A 81 2.72 -6.29 -12.18
N ASP A 82 1.58 -6.45 -11.52
CA ASP A 82 0.28 -6.49 -12.18
C ASP A 82 -0.06 -5.14 -12.81
N ILE A 83 0.19 -4.02 -12.12
CA ILE A 83 0.06 -2.66 -12.70
C ILE A 83 0.99 -2.50 -13.90
N SER A 84 2.26 -2.91 -13.79
CA SER A 84 3.21 -2.82 -14.91
C SER A 84 2.70 -3.60 -16.13
N LYS A 85 2.10 -4.77 -15.92
CA LYS A 85 1.48 -5.56 -16.99
C LYS A 85 0.27 -4.84 -17.59
N GLN A 86 -0.67 -4.36 -16.77
CA GLN A 86 -1.84 -3.63 -17.23
C GLN A 86 -1.45 -2.35 -18.01
N GLY A 87 -0.43 -1.63 -17.54
CA GLY A 87 0.10 -0.46 -18.22
C GLY A 87 0.58 -0.75 -19.63
N LYS A 88 1.19 -1.92 -19.90
CA LYS A 88 1.58 -2.33 -21.26
C LYS A 88 0.39 -2.59 -22.18
N ASP A 89 -0.73 -3.04 -21.64
CA ASP A 89 -1.94 -3.26 -22.44
C ASP A 89 -2.60 -1.92 -22.81
N PHE A 90 -2.59 -0.96 -21.90
CA PHE A 90 -3.00 0.43 -22.20
C PHE A 90 -2.06 1.11 -23.19
N GLU A 91 -0.74 0.94 -23.07
CA GLU A 91 0.23 1.47 -24.03
C GLU A 91 -0.10 1.03 -25.47
N LYS A 92 -0.34 -0.28 -25.66
CA LYS A 92 -0.74 -0.82 -26.96
C LYS A 92 -2.07 -0.26 -27.45
N ALA A 93 -3.01 0.05 -26.56
CA ALA A 93 -4.30 0.63 -26.92
C ALA A 93 -4.15 2.09 -27.35
N PHE A 94 -3.39 2.89 -26.60
CA PHE A 94 -3.19 4.32 -26.83
C PHE A 94 -2.22 4.61 -27.98
N ALA A 95 -1.27 3.74 -28.27
CA ALA A 95 -0.34 3.90 -29.39
C ALA A 95 -0.96 3.61 -30.78
N LYS A 96 -2.24 3.24 -30.86
CA LYS A 96 -2.92 2.99 -32.14
C LYS A 96 -3.14 4.30 -32.89
N LYS A 97 -2.91 4.31 -34.21
CA LYS A 97 -3.06 5.50 -35.06
C LYS A 97 -4.35 5.54 -35.90
N ASP A 98 -5.12 4.45 -35.95
CA ASP A 98 -6.34 4.36 -36.74
C ASP A 98 -7.43 5.31 -36.22
N THR A 99 -7.96 6.24 -37.01
CA THR A 99 -8.99 7.19 -36.56
C THR A 99 -10.39 6.87 -37.08
N GLY A 100 -10.57 5.73 -37.77
CA GLY A 100 -11.81 5.43 -38.48
C GLY A 100 -11.86 6.13 -39.85
N GLN A 101 -12.77 5.65 -40.69
CA GLN A 101 -12.90 6.08 -42.10
C GLN A 101 -14.13 6.95 -42.35
N ASP A 102 -15.03 7.03 -41.37
CA ASP A 102 -16.27 7.79 -41.42
C ASP A 102 -16.66 8.28 -40.01
N LEU A 103 -17.67 9.13 -39.94
CA LEU A 103 -18.15 9.72 -38.68
C LEU A 103 -18.54 8.66 -37.64
N PHE A 104 -19.17 7.56 -38.09
CA PHE A 104 -19.66 6.52 -37.19
C PHE A 104 -18.50 5.72 -36.55
N SER A 105 -17.55 5.28 -37.38
CA SER A 105 -16.36 4.55 -36.94
C SER A 105 -15.44 5.41 -36.08
N ALA A 106 -15.26 6.69 -36.42
CA ALA A 106 -14.50 7.65 -35.61
C ALA A 106 -15.14 7.85 -34.22
N ASN A 107 -16.45 8.07 -34.15
CA ASN A 107 -17.18 8.20 -32.89
C ASN A 107 -17.11 6.92 -32.04
N ARG A 108 -17.23 5.74 -32.66
CA ARG A 108 -17.10 4.46 -31.96
C ARG A 108 -15.71 4.29 -31.35
N LEU A 109 -14.66 4.65 -32.08
CA LEU A 109 -13.28 4.60 -31.58
C LEU A 109 -13.07 5.60 -30.43
N LEU A 110 -13.60 6.82 -30.54
CA LEU A 110 -13.55 7.83 -29.48
C LEU A 110 -14.28 7.36 -28.21
N ALA A 111 -15.47 6.78 -28.35
CA ALA A 111 -16.22 6.23 -27.22
C ALA A 111 -15.44 5.09 -26.53
N LYS A 112 -14.84 4.20 -27.31
CA LYS A 112 -13.97 3.14 -26.78
C LYS A 112 -12.76 3.73 -26.05
N HIS A 113 -12.10 4.74 -26.62
CA HIS A 113 -10.95 5.40 -26.00
C HIS A 113 -11.31 6.03 -24.66
N LYS A 114 -12.44 6.75 -24.57
CA LYS A 114 -12.93 7.31 -23.29
C LYS A 114 -13.16 6.22 -22.23
N ASN A 115 -13.66 5.05 -22.62
CA ASN A 115 -13.79 3.91 -21.72
C ASN A 115 -12.42 3.36 -21.27
N ASP A 116 -11.46 3.25 -22.19
CA ASP A 116 -10.10 2.84 -21.86
C ASP A 116 -9.41 3.86 -20.91
N GLU A 117 -9.65 5.16 -21.08
CA GLU A 117 -9.15 6.22 -20.17
C GLU A 117 -9.77 6.14 -18.77
N ASN A 118 -11.07 5.86 -18.67
CA ASN A 118 -11.72 5.65 -17.38
C ASN A 118 -11.09 4.46 -16.64
N ASN A 119 -10.92 3.32 -17.32
CA ASN A 119 -10.27 2.14 -16.73
C ASN A 119 -8.81 2.42 -16.37
N PHE A 120 -8.11 3.21 -17.20
CA PHE A 120 -6.73 3.62 -16.93
C PHE A 120 -6.63 4.51 -15.68
N SER A 121 -7.65 5.33 -15.39
CA SER A 121 -7.66 6.18 -14.20
C SER A 121 -7.63 5.38 -12.88
N ASP A 122 -8.17 4.16 -12.87
CA ASP A 122 -8.14 3.27 -11.71
C ASP A 122 -6.72 2.77 -11.38
N LEU A 123 -5.81 2.70 -12.38
CA LEU A 123 -4.39 2.45 -12.11
C LEU A 123 -3.77 3.58 -11.28
N GLY A 124 -4.16 4.83 -11.55
CA GLY A 124 -3.69 6.00 -10.81
C GLY A 124 -4.07 5.91 -9.34
N ARG A 125 -5.34 5.60 -9.05
CA ARG A 125 -5.84 5.37 -7.69
C ARG A 125 -5.07 4.26 -6.97
N THR A 126 -4.87 3.13 -7.65
CA THR A 126 -4.12 2.00 -7.09
C THR A 126 -2.67 2.40 -6.77
N LEU A 127 -2.02 3.22 -7.60
CA LEU A 127 -0.67 3.73 -7.33
C LEU A 127 -0.62 4.69 -6.14
N ASP A 128 -1.68 5.46 -5.89
CA ASP A 128 -1.81 6.30 -4.70
C ASP A 128 -1.89 5.46 -3.43
N ASP A 129 -2.73 4.41 -3.43
CA ASP A 129 -2.84 3.49 -2.31
C ASP A 129 -1.52 2.74 -2.03
N LEU A 130 -0.85 2.26 -3.09
CA LEU A 130 0.44 1.57 -2.96
C LEU A 130 1.54 2.51 -2.45
N GLN A 131 1.50 3.80 -2.83
CA GLN A 131 2.44 4.79 -2.31
C GLN A 131 2.24 5.02 -0.81
N GLN A 132 0.98 5.13 -0.36
CA GLN A 132 0.68 5.26 1.06
C GLN A 132 1.15 4.03 1.84
N GLN A 133 0.85 2.83 1.35
CA GLN A 133 1.31 1.57 1.96
C GLN A 133 2.84 1.48 1.99
N GLY A 134 3.50 1.75 0.87
CA GLY A 134 4.96 1.72 0.78
C GLY A 134 5.64 2.71 1.75
N GLN A 135 5.07 3.91 1.91
CA GLN A 135 5.58 4.89 2.86
C GLN A 135 5.38 4.44 4.32
N GLN A 136 4.22 3.84 4.63
CA GLN A 136 3.97 3.29 5.96
C GLN A 136 4.98 2.20 6.31
N MET A 137 5.26 1.26 5.38
CA MET A 137 6.26 0.20 5.60
C MET A 137 7.65 0.76 5.91
N VAL A 138 8.06 1.82 5.21
CA VAL A 138 9.34 2.50 5.46
C VAL A 138 9.35 3.18 6.84
N ASN A 139 8.26 3.83 7.22
CA ASN A 139 8.13 4.50 8.51
C ASN A 139 8.16 3.52 9.69
N GLU A 140 7.58 2.33 9.49
CA GLU A 140 7.58 1.22 10.45
C GLU A 140 8.90 0.43 10.44
N GLN A 141 9.85 0.80 9.56
CA GLN A 141 11.16 0.16 9.41
C GLN A 141 11.08 -1.33 9.07
N ILE A 142 10.05 -1.72 8.31
CA ILE A 142 9.86 -3.10 7.88
C ILE A 142 11.08 -3.55 7.06
N PRO A 143 11.78 -4.65 7.43
CA PRO A 143 12.92 -5.15 6.68
C PRO A 143 12.56 -5.42 5.22
N GLY A 144 13.43 -5.02 4.28
CA GLY A 144 13.19 -5.21 2.84
C GLY A 144 12.31 -4.14 2.18
N SER A 145 11.68 -3.24 2.94
CA SER A 145 10.85 -2.15 2.39
C SER A 145 11.62 -1.08 1.62
N GLY A 146 12.95 -0.98 1.82
CA GLY A 146 13.78 0.09 1.26
C GLY A 146 13.65 0.33 -0.26
N PRO A 147 13.61 -0.70 -1.12
CA PRO A 147 13.45 -0.53 -2.57
C PRO A 147 12.02 -0.21 -3.04
N VAL A 148 11.01 -0.37 -2.17
CA VAL A 148 9.59 -0.24 -2.55
C VAL A 148 9.25 1.15 -3.11
N PRO A 149 9.62 2.27 -2.45
CA PRO A 149 9.32 3.61 -2.95
C PRO A 149 9.92 3.90 -4.33
N LEU A 150 11.14 3.42 -4.60
CA LEU A 150 11.79 3.59 -5.89
C LEU A 150 11.01 2.90 -7.02
N ARG A 151 10.56 1.65 -6.80
CA ARG A 151 9.76 0.93 -7.80
C ARG A 151 8.40 1.61 -8.05
N ILE A 152 7.77 2.14 -7.00
CA ILE A 152 6.53 2.92 -7.15
C ILE A 152 6.79 4.17 -7.99
N ALA A 153 7.88 4.89 -7.74
CA ALA A 153 8.25 6.07 -8.51
C ALA A 153 8.51 5.76 -9.99
N GLU A 154 9.20 4.65 -10.29
CA GLU A 154 9.41 4.19 -11.67
C GLU A 154 8.08 3.92 -12.39
N ILE A 155 7.14 3.23 -11.73
CA ILE A 155 5.83 2.92 -12.32
C ILE A 155 4.98 4.18 -12.47
N ARG A 156 5.08 5.15 -11.55
CA ARG A 156 4.42 6.46 -11.70
C ARG A 156 4.94 7.24 -12.89
N ALA A 157 6.25 7.28 -13.10
CA ALA A 157 6.82 7.93 -14.28
C ALA A 157 6.31 7.28 -15.58
N TYR A 158 6.17 5.95 -15.59
CA TYR A 158 5.55 5.23 -16.71
C TYR A 158 4.06 5.56 -16.87
N TYR A 159 3.30 5.64 -15.77
CA TYR A 159 1.90 6.07 -15.78
C TYR A 159 1.74 7.48 -16.38
N ASP A 160 2.59 8.43 -16.00
CA ASP A 160 2.56 9.80 -16.53
C ASP A 160 2.84 9.83 -18.05
N TYR A 161 3.75 8.97 -18.52
CA TYR A 161 3.97 8.78 -19.95
C TYR A 161 2.71 8.24 -20.65
N LEU A 162 2.06 7.20 -20.10
CA LEU A 162 0.83 6.65 -20.66
C LEU A 162 -0.32 7.66 -20.69
N LYS A 163 -0.41 8.53 -19.67
CA LYS A 163 -1.39 9.61 -19.62
C LYS A 163 -1.21 10.58 -20.78
N LYS A 164 0.02 10.98 -21.09
CA LYS A 164 0.32 11.81 -22.28
C LYS A 164 -0.06 11.12 -23.57
N LEU A 165 0.26 9.82 -23.70
CA LEU A 165 -0.09 9.03 -24.88
C LEU A 165 -1.61 8.92 -25.07
N ALA A 166 -2.36 8.75 -23.97
CA ALA A 166 -3.82 8.74 -23.99
C ALA A 166 -4.41 10.10 -24.41
N ASP A 167 -3.85 11.19 -23.89
CA ASP A 167 -4.25 12.56 -24.25
C ASP A 167 -4.01 12.85 -25.75
N GLU A 168 -2.85 12.45 -26.28
CA GLU A 168 -2.51 12.59 -27.71
C GLU A 168 -3.50 11.82 -28.58
N ARG A 169 -3.77 10.56 -28.23
CA ARG A 169 -4.70 9.71 -28.96
C ARG A 169 -6.13 10.25 -28.95
N ARG A 170 -6.59 10.81 -27.82
CA ARG A 170 -7.91 11.45 -27.72
C ARG A 170 -8.00 12.63 -28.67
N LYS A 171 -7.00 13.51 -28.71
CA LYS A 171 -6.96 14.66 -29.63
C LYS A 171 -7.01 14.23 -31.11
N GLU A 172 -6.32 13.15 -31.47
CA GLU A 172 -6.36 12.62 -32.85
C GLU A 172 -7.77 12.14 -33.22
N LEU A 173 -8.45 11.43 -32.31
CA LEU A 173 -9.80 10.92 -32.53
C LEU A 173 -10.85 12.04 -32.57
N GLU A 174 -10.76 13.00 -31.65
CA GLU A 174 -11.62 14.20 -31.64
C GLU A 174 -11.47 14.99 -32.94
N GLY A 175 -10.23 15.26 -33.37
CA GLY A 175 -9.96 15.94 -34.63
C GLY A 175 -10.41 15.16 -35.87
N ALA A 176 -10.52 13.82 -35.81
CA ALA A 176 -11.11 13.03 -36.89
C ALA A 176 -12.63 13.14 -36.93
N VAL A 177 -13.30 13.11 -35.77
CA VAL A 177 -14.75 13.33 -35.66
C VAL A 177 -15.11 14.71 -36.19
N GLU A 178 -14.43 15.77 -35.76
CA GLU A 178 -14.65 17.14 -36.22
C GLU A 178 -14.53 17.26 -37.75
N LYS A 179 -13.53 16.61 -38.36
CA LYS A 179 -13.37 16.61 -39.83
C LYS A 179 -14.55 15.98 -40.56
N PHE A 180 -15.18 14.95 -40.00
CA PHE A 180 -16.33 14.29 -40.63
C PHE A 180 -17.66 14.99 -40.35
N GLU A 181 -17.78 15.79 -39.29
CA GLU A 181 -19.00 16.56 -38.98
C GLU A 181 -19.16 17.83 -39.84
N VAL A 182 -18.06 18.33 -40.43
CA VAL A 182 -18.03 19.55 -41.25
C VAL A 182 -18.20 19.26 -42.76
N VAL A 183 -18.36 17.98 -43.14
CA VAL A 183 -18.57 17.51 -44.52
C VAL A 183 -20.04 17.20 -44.77
#